data_AF-A0AAV2E3E6-F1
#
_entry.id   AF-A0AAV2E3E6-F1
#
_cell.length_a   1.000
_cell.length_b   1.000
_cell.length_c   1.000
_cell.angle_alpha   90.00
_cell.angle_beta   90.00
_cell.angle_gamma   90.00
#
_symmetry.space_group_name_H-M   'P 1'
#
loop_
_entity.id
_entity.type
_entity.pdbx_description
1 polymer ?
#
loop_
_entity_poly.entity_id
_entity_poly.type
_entity_poly.pdbx_seq_one_letter_code
_entity_poly.pdbx_strand_id
1 'polypeptide(L)'
;MNLLYWYSAVGDMEAVLATWNNCREKYGKKDRLCSEAYNIVMSIYAREWNDLGVVNMFYKLIDEGGIPNSRTYTVMMEHLQEIGFSNGGFRFVAQEGQADFEAVLGFG
;
A
#
# COMPACT_ATOMS: atom_id res chain seq x y z
N MET A 1 -13.27 -5.36 -17.93
CA MET A 1 -12.96 -5.63 -16.51
C MET A 1 -11.57 -6.27 -16.49
N ASN A 2 -10.55 -5.55 -16.00
CA ASN A 2 -9.13 -5.85 -16.24
C ASN A 2 -8.62 -7.03 -15.38
N LEU A 3 -7.85 -7.95 -15.98
CA LEU A 3 -7.15 -9.06 -15.30
C LEU A 3 -6.41 -8.63 -14.02
N LEU A 4 -5.83 -7.43 -14.06
CA LEU A 4 -5.11 -6.80 -12.96
C LEU A 4 -5.98 -6.64 -11.69
N TYR A 5 -7.27 -6.32 -11.86
CA TYR A 5 -8.22 -6.22 -10.75
C TYR A 5 -8.53 -7.59 -10.14
N TRP A 6 -8.70 -8.61 -10.98
CA TRP A 6 -8.99 -9.98 -10.51
C TRP A 6 -7.84 -10.55 -9.69
N TYR A 7 -6.60 -10.45 -10.18
CA TYR A 7 -5.44 -10.93 -9.41
C TYR A 7 -5.23 -10.13 -8.13
N SER A 8 -5.52 -8.83 -8.14
CA SER A 8 -5.46 -8.00 -6.92
C SER A 8 -6.51 -8.39 -5.88
N ALA A 9 -7.71 -8.77 -6.31
CA ALA A 9 -8.77 -9.26 -5.42
C ALA A 9 -8.41 -10.61 -4.79
N VAL A 10 -7.69 -11.47 -5.53
CA VAL A 10 -7.19 -12.76 -5.03
C VAL A 10 -5.95 -12.58 -4.13
N GLY A 11 -5.27 -11.42 -4.20
CA GLY A 11 -4.06 -11.14 -3.44
C GLY A 11 -2.79 -11.75 -4.04
N ASP A 12 -2.85 -12.22 -5.28
CA ASP A 12 -1.70 -12.82 -5.97
C ASP A 12 -0.79 -11.71 -6.52
N MET A 13 0.23 -11.34 -5.74
CA MET A 13 1.19 -10.30 -6.09
C MET A 13 1.95 -10.64 -7.38
N GLU A 14 2.43 -11.87 -7.53
CA GLU A 14 3.23 -12.26 -8.69
C GLU A 14 2.41 -12.16 -9.97
N ALA A 15 1.16 -12.63 -9.95
CA ALA A 15 0.26 -12.52 -11.09
C ALA A 15 -0.11 -11.06 -11.40
N VAL A 16 -0.30 -10.20 -10.39
CA VAL A 16 -0.53 -8.75 -10.59
C VAL A 16 0.68 -8.12 -11.27
N LEU A 17 1.90 -8.38 -10.79
CA LEU A 17 3.12 -7.80 -11.35
C LEU A 17 3.44 -8.34 -12.74
N ALA A 18 3.22 -9.63 -12.99
CA ALA A 18 3.36 -10.23 -14.31
C ALA A 18 2.38 -9.59 -15.31
N THR A 19 1.12 -9.42 -14.91
CA THR A 19 0.09 -8.77 -15.74
C THR A 19 0.43 -7.30 -15.99
N TRP A 20 0.89 -6.57 -14.97
CA TRP A 20 1.35 -5.19 -15.07
C TRP A 20 2.49 -5.05 -16.09
N ASN A 21 3.51 -5.92 -16.00
CA ASN A 21 4.63 -5.90 -16.93
C ASN A 21 4.20 -6.24 -18.35
N ASN A 22 3.32 -7.24 -18.52
CA ASN A 22 2.75 -7.57 -19.83
C ASN A 22 1.97 -6.39 -20.43
N CYS A 23 1.14 -5.70 -19.62
CA CYS A 23 0.45 -4.50 -20.07
C CYS A 23 1.44 -3.42 -20.51
N ARG A 24 2.52 -3.19 -19.76
CA ARG A 24 3.52 -2.17 -20.11
C ARG A 24 4.31 -2.52 -21.37
N GLU A 25 4.59 -3.79 -21.60
CA GLU A 25 5.25 -4.26 -22.82
C GLU A 25 4.33 -4.14 -24.03
N LYS A 26 3.07 -4.57 -23.89
CA LYS A 26 2.10 -4.64 -24.98
C LYS A 26 1.59 -3.27 -25.44
N TYR A 27 1.33 -2.36 -24.49
CA TYR A 27 0.78 -1.04 -24.76
C TYR A 27 1.87 0.05 -24.84
N GLY A 28 3.09 -0.27 -24.39
CA GLY A 28 4.23 0.64 -24.40
C GLY A 28 4.01 1.90 -23.55
N LYS A 29 4.99 2.81 -23.53
CA LYS A 29 4.84 4.14 -22.88
C LYS A 29 3.81 5.05 -23.56
N LYS A 30 3.32 4.68 -24.75
CA LYS A 30 2.44 5.52 -25.58
C LYS A 30 0.98 5.44 -25.15
N ASP A 31 0.51 4.25 -24.81
CA ASP A 31 -0.80 4.08 -24.17
C ASP A 31 -0.60 4.19 -22.66
N ARG A 32 -0.80 5.41 -22.16
CA ARG A 32 -0.77 5.71 -20.73
C ARG A 32 -1.71 4.76 -20.01
N LEU A 33 -1.18 3.89 -19.16
CA LEU A 33 -2.01 3.09 -18.27
C LEU A 33 -2.84 4.05 -17.40
N CYS A 34 -4.12 3.73 -17.23
CA CYS A 34 -5.01 4.57 -16.45
C CYS A 34 -4.57 4.61 -14.97
N SER A 35 -4.92 5.69 -14.25
CA SER A 35 -4.65 5.82 -12.81
C SER A 35 -5.18 4.64 -11.99
N GLU A 36 -6.24 3.97 -12.48
CA GLU A 36 -6.79 2.76 -11.88
C GLU A 36 -5.79 1.59 -11.84
N ALA A 37 -5.00 1.39 -12.91
CA ALA A 37 -4.01 0.32 -12.95
C ALA A 37 -2.86 0.58 -11.97
N TYR A 38 -2.44 1.85 -11.86
CA TYR A 38 -1.47 2.29 -10.86
C TYR A 38 -1.98 2.07 -9.43
N ASN A 39 -3.22 2.47 -9.15
CA ASN A 39 -3.83 2.29 -7.83
C ASN A 39 -3.84 0.82 -7.40
N ILE A 40 -4.14 -0.10 -8.33
CA ILE A 40 -4.15 -1.54 -8.02
C ILE A 40 -2.76 -2.06 -7.64
N VAL A 41 -1.72 -1.68 -8.40
CA VAL A 41 -0.34 -2.09 -8.09
C VAL A 41 0.13 -1.47 -6.77
N MET A 42 -0.21 -0.21 -6.51
CA MET A 42 0.06 0.45 -5.23
C MET A 42 -0.61 -0.29 -4.06
N SER A 43 -1.88 -0.67 -4.17
CA SER A 43 -2.58 -1.41 -3.11
C SER A 43 -1.94 -2.77 -2.81
N ILE A 44 -1.37 -3.44 -3.82
CA ILE A 44 -0.66 -4.70 -3.62
C ILE A 44 0.68 -4.47 -2.92
N TYR A 45 1.45 -3.46 -3.31
CA TYR A 45 2.68 -3.11 -2.58
C TYR A 45 2.41 -2.70 -1.13
N ALA A 46 1.30 -1.99 -0.87
CA ALA A 46 0.91 -1.59 0.48
C ALA A 46 0.63 -2.82 1.38
N ARG A 47 -0.11 -3.81 0.87
CA ARG A 47 -0.41 -5.06 1.60
C ARG A 47 0.83 -5.88 1.95
N GLU A 48 1.84 -5.81 1.10
CA GLU A 48 3.13 -6.51 1.28
C GLU A 48 4.15 -5.69 2.08
N TRP A 49 3.71 -4.58 2.71
CA TRP A 49 4.58 -3.69 3.49
C TRP A 49 5.80 -3.18 2.70
N ASN A 50 5.62 -2.98 1.39
CA ASN A 50 6.67 -2.50 0.51
C ASN A 50 6.54 -0.99 0.29
N ASP A 51 6.99 -0.23 1.29
CA ASP A 51 6.87 1.23 1.34
C ASP A 51 7.48 1.92 0.11
N LEU A 52 8.68 1.47 -0.28
CA LEU A 52 9.37 1.98 -1.46
C LEU A 52 8.60 1.68 -2.75
N GLY A 53 7.95 0.52 -2.85
CA GLY A 53 7.13 0.13 -3.98
C GLY A 53 5.90 1.03 -4.15
N VAL A 54 5.21 1.33 -3.05
CA VAL A 54 4.05 2.23 -3.04
C VAL A 54 4.45 3.63 -3.50
N VAL A 55 5.51 4.19 -2.90
CA VAL A 55 5.98 5.55 -3.20
C VAL A 55 6.51 5.65 -4.63
N ASN A 56 7.27 4.67 -5.11
CA ASN A 56 7.75 4.67 -6.50
C ASN A 56 6.59 4.62 -7.50
N MET A 57 5.52 3.87 -7.22
CA MET A 57 4.37 3.83 -8.12
C MET A 57 3.57 5.12 -8.14
N PHE A 58 3.48 5.81 -7.00
CA PHE A 58 2.91 7.16 -6.95
C PHE A 58 3.69 8.14 -7.82
N TYR A 59 5.02 8.22 -7.66
CA TYR A 59 5.84 9.12 -8.50
C TYR A 59 5.80 8.73 -9.97
N LYS A 60 5.83 7.44 -10.27
CA LYS A 60 5.74 6.96 -11.65
C LYS A 60 4.43 7.31 -12.34
N LEU A 61 3.30 7.29 -11.61
CA LEU A 61 2.02 7.76 -12.14
C LEU A 61 2.13 9.23 -12.58
N ILE A 62 2.78 10.07 -11.78
CA ILE A 62 2.97 11.51 -12.06
C ILE A 62 3.95 11.71 -13.23
N ASP A 63 5.08 11.02 -13.21
CA ASP A 63 6.15 11.13 -14.22
C ASP A 63 5.67 10.66 -15.60
N GLU A 64 4.80 9.64 -15.66
CA GLU A 64 4.18 9.17 -16.90
C GLU A 64 2.97 10.06 -17.32
N GLY A 65 2.72 11.17 -16.62
CA GLY A 65 1.70 12.16 -16.94
C GLY A 65 0.27 11.72 -16.61
N GLY A 66 0.13 10.74 -15.71
CA GLY A 66 -1.14 10.36 -15.11
C GLY A 66 -1.53 11.32 -13.99
N ILE A 67 -2.83 11.38 -13.72
CA ILE A 67 -3.39 12.26 -12.69
C ILE A 67 -3.80 11.38 -11.50
N PRO A 68 -3.13 11.50 -10.33
CA PRO A 68 -3.58 10.88 -9.10
C PRO A 68 -5.02 11.28 -8.79
N ASN A 69 -5.85 10.31 -8.42
CA ASN A 69 -7.25 10.55 -8.06
C ASN A 69 -7.48 10.30 -6.56
N SER A 70 -8.71 10.51 -6.09
CA SER A 70 -9.08 10.29 -4.68
C SER A 70 -8.62 8.93 -4.17
N ARG A 71 -8.80 7.87 -4.97
CA ARG A 71 -8.39 6.51 -4.63
C ARG A 71 -6.87 6.36 -4.51
N THR A 72 -6.08 7.04 -5.33
CA THR A 72 -4.62 7.05 -5.19
C THR A 72 -4.20 7.57 -3.81
N TYR A 73 -4.83 8.65 -3.35
CA TYR A 73 -4.55 9.22 -2.03
C TYR A 73 -5.07 8.34 -0.88
N THR A 74 -6.21 7.68 -1.05
CA THR A 74 -6.72 6.71 -0.06
C THR A 74 -5.69 5.61 0.20
N VAL A 75 -5.15 4.99 -0.85
CA VAL A 75 -4.13 3.93 -0.72
C VAL A 75 -2.87 4.44 -0.01
N MET A 76 -2.42 5.66 -0.34
CA MET A 76 -1.27 6.28 0.34
C MET A 76 -1.53 6.52 1.83
N MET A 77 -2.73 7.00 2.19
CA MET A 77 -3.09 7.28 3.59
C MET A 77 -3.23 6.00 4.42
N GLU A 78 -3.92 4.98 3.89
CA GLU A 78 -4.07 3.68 4.54
C GLU A 78 -2.69 3.07 4.85
N HIS A 79 -1.80 3.09 3.86
CA HIS A 79 -0.45 2.56 4.01
C HIS A 79 0.41 3.36 5.02
N LEU A 80 0.34 4.69 4.99
CA LEU A 80 1.04 5.54 5.97
C LEU A 80 0.52 5.32 7.40
N GLN A 81 -0.79 5.12 7.56
CA GLN A 81 -1.38 4.79 8.86
C GLN A 81 -0.86 3.44 9.37
N GLU A 82 -0.77 2.43 8.50
CA GLU A 82 -0.22 1.12 8.81
C GLU A 82 1.26 1.18 9.22
N ILE A 83 2.09 1.95 8.48
CA ILE A 83 3.50 2.19 8.85
C ILE A 83 3.60 2.91 10.20
N GLY A 84 2.74 3.91 10.45
CA GLY A 84 2.69 4.61 11.75
C GLY A 84 2.28 3.69 12.90
N PHE A 85 1.34 2.79 12.65
CA PHE A 85 0.91 1.76 13.60
C PHE A 85 2.02 0.74 13.88
N SER A 86 2.73 0.28 12.85
CA SER A 86 3.83 -0.70 13.01
C SER A 86 5.07 -0.09 13.67
N ASN A 87 5.39 1.19 13.40
CA ASN A 87 6.54 1.88 14.00
C ASN A 87 6.31 2.42 15.42
N GLY A 88 5.06 2.58 15.89
CA GLY A 88 4.83 3.25 17.18
C GLY A 88 3.53 2.93 17.94
N GLY A 89 2.61 2.11 17.41
CA GLY A 89 1.23 2.11 17.90
C GLY A 89 0.92 1.31 19.16
N PHE A 90 1.55 0.16 19.40
CA PHE A 90 1.19 -0.72 20.54
C PHE A 90 2.32 -1.00 21.53
N ARG A 91 3.59 -0.76 21.18
CA ARG A 91 4.67 -0.99 22.15
C ARG A 91 4.64 0.01 23.31
N PHE A 92 4.12 1.22 23.09
CA PHE A 92 3.91 2.20 24.17
C PHE A 92 2.63 1.91 24.96
N VAL A 93 1.52 1.60 24.30
CA VAL A 93 0.24 1.34 24.99
C VAL A 93 0.27 0.05 25.82
N ALA A 94 1.01 -0.97 25.38
CA ALA A 94 1.21 -2.20 26.17
C ALA A 94 2.16 -1.99 27.36
N GLN A 95 3.10 -1.06 27.28
CA GLN A 95 4.08 -0.83 28.35
C GLN A 95 3.55 0.11 29.44
N GLU A 96 2.72 1.10 29.10
CA GLU A 96 2.05 1.95 30.09
C GLU A 96 0.82 1.28 30.71
N GLY A 97 0.08 0.48 29.94
CA GLY A 97 -1.07 -0.28 30.47
C GLY A 97 -0.70 -1.36 31.50
N GLN A 98 0.55 -1.82 31.52
CA GLN A 98 1.04 -2.79 32.49
C GLN A 98 1.68 -2.11 33.72
N ALA A 99 2.28 -0.92 33.57
CA ALA A 99 2.82 -0.15 34.68
C ALA A 99 1.72 0.39 35.60
N ASP A 100 0.58 0.83 35.03
CA ASP A 100 -0.56 1.28 35.83
C ASP A 100 -1.29 0.12 36.52
N PHE A 101 -1.25 -1.10 35.97
CA PHE A 101 -1.92 -2.27 36.56
C PHE A 101 -1.19 -2.82 37.79
N GLU A 102 0.15 -2.76 37.83
CA GLU A 102 0.92 -3.18 39.02
C GLU A 102 0.94 -2.12 40.13
N ALA A 103 0.92 -0.83 39.78
CA ALA A 103 0.81 0.26 40.75
C ALA A 103 -0.55 0.28 41.48
N VAL A 104 -1.63 -0.17 40.83
CA VAL A 104 -2.97 -0.25 41.42
C VAL A 104 -3.15 -1.48 42.32
N LEU A 105 -2.43 -2.59 42.09
CA LEU A 105 -2.60 -3.83 42.85
C LEU A 105 -1.59 -4.04 44.00
N GLY A 106 -0.59 -3.17 44.15
CA GLY A 106 0.24 -3.12 45.36
C GLY A 106 1.02 -4.41 45.64
N PHE A 107 1.60 -5.04 44.62
CA PHE A 107 2.64 -6.05 44.82
C PHE A 107 4.01 -5.36 44.91
N GLY A 108 4.24 -4.67 46.02
CA GLY A 108 5.56 -4.20 46.48
C GLY A 108 5.88 -4.80 47.83
#